data_AF-G2IZT4-F1
#
_entry.id   AF-G2IZT4-F1
#
_cell.length_a   1.000
_cell.length_b   1.000
_cell.length_c   1.000
_cell.angle_alpha   90.00
_cell.angle_beta   90.00
_cell.angle_gamma   90.00
#
_symmetry.space_group_name_H-M   'P 1'
#
loop_
_entity.id
_entity.type
_entity.pdbx_description
1 polymer ?
#
loop_
_entity_poly.entity_id
_entity_poly.type
_entity_poly.pdbx_seq_one_letter_code
_entity_poly.pdbx_strand_id
1 'polypeptide(L)'
;MKSGTVLKLVEQAFPEHVVDADTLTATQLRKKYHGEYSSWRNMKYRAKIKNKPIGAELVDFYSFLKVMGLRPNTEYTLDEIEHGKGYIVGNVRWADKLQQAQNQQHSITLTYNGVTKPLSQWAAEVGMPYQTLYKRYQQNWSDEEILHGKKCGDLKKTNIWDQTPWPEGYEPQWEQAYQEKRGNGESRFEFYYRHSKTLCEMIKIKGQEYFEEVMPQQIIERTSRYRDWVRDALLKLEEWRRREKFINRQAGNLGKATEAKLYDILHGKPKPYIENPLAPDKVP
;
A
#
# COMPACT_ATOMS: atom_id res chain seq x y z
N MET A 1 8.21 73.41 44.39
CA MET A 1 7.44 72.16 44.23
C MET A 1 7.23 71.93 42.74
N LYS A 2 7.64 70.74 42.27
CA LYS A 2 7.12 69.87 41.19
C LYS A 2 6.17 70.52 40.15
N SER A 3 6.23 70.28 38.85
CA SER A 3 6.88 69.23 38.06
C SER A 3 6.79 69.66 36.59
N GLY A 4 7.93 69.77 35.90
CA GLY A 4 7.96 69.79 34.45
C GLY A 4 7.60 68.40 33.94
N THR A 5 6.43 68.27 33.31
CA THR A 5 6.05 67.08 32.56
C THR A 5 6.76 67.15 31.22
N VAL A 6 8.04 66.80 31.22
CA VAL A 6 8.78 66.50 29.99
C VAL A 6 8.39 65.09 29.59
N LEU A 7 7.73 65.00 28.43
CA LEU A 7 7.46 63.79 27.66
C LEU A 7 8.74 62.93 27.56
N LYS A 8 8.85 61.89 28.39
CA LYS A 8 9.75 60.76 28.13
C LYS A 8 9.08 59.85 27.11
N LEU A 9 9.19 60.23 25.83
CA LEU A 9 9.04 59.28 24.74
C LEU A 9 10.23 58.32 24.83
N VAL A 10 9.94 57.06 25.08
CA VAL A 10 10.88 55.96 25.12
C VAL A 10 11.53 55.85 23.74
N GLU A 11 12.81 56.22 23.61
CA GLU A 11 13.65 55.78 22.51
C GLU A 11 13.69 54.24 22.56
N GLN A 12 12.85 53.57 21.79
CA GLN A 12 13.04 52.15 21.52
C GLN A 12 14.32 52.03 20.70
N ALA A 13 15.42 51.69 21.37
CA ALA A 13 16.65 51.31 20.69
C ALA A 13 16.32 50.09 19.81
N PHE A 14 16.24 50.32 18.50
CA PHE A 14 16.06 49.26 17.53
C PHE A 14 17.21 48.26 17.66
N PRO A 15 16.97 46.95 17.51
CA PRO A 15 18.03 45.96 17.51
C PRO A 15 19.13 46.33 16.50
N GLU A 16 20.39 46.15 16.87
CA GLU A 16 21.56 46.56 16.05
C GLU A 16 21.46 46.09 14.59
N HIS A 17 21.02 44.84 14.37
CA HIS A 17 20.88 44.26 13.04
C HIS A 17 19.81 44.95 12.16
N VAL A 18 18.81 45.59 12.78
CA VAL A 18 17.79 46.37 12.07
C VAL A 18 18.39 47.70 11.62
N VAL A 19 19.10 48.38 12.52
CA VAL A 19 19.82 49.63 12.20
C VAL A 19 20.87 49.39 11.12
N ASP A 20 21.63 48.31 11.24
CA ASP A 20 22.62 47.92 10.26
C ASP A 20 21.98 47.59 8.90
N ALA A 21 20.82 46.94 8.88
CA ALA A 21 20.11 46.66 7.64
C ALA A 21 19.63 47.94 6.93
N ASP A 22 19.47 49.05 7.65
CA ASP A 22 19.12 50.35 7.07
C ASP A 22 20.33 51.22 6.70
N THR A 23 21.48 50.99 7.32
CA THR A 23 22.64 51.90 7.23
C THR A 23 23.86 51.33 6.52
N LEU A 24 24.06 50.00 6.57
CA LEU A 24 25.23 49.34 5.97
C LEU A 24 24.99 48.99 4.50
N THR A 25 26.06 49.03 3.71
CA THR A 25 26.04 48.50 2.35
C THR A 25 25.94 46.97 2.35
N ALA A 26 25.44 46.39 1.24
CA ALA A 26 25.31 44.94 1.07
C ALA A 26 26.61 44.17 1.39
N THR A 27 27.76 44.73 1.00
CA THR A 27 29.07 44.11 1.25
C THR A 27 29.43 44.12 2.73
N GLN A 28 29.18 45.23 3.43
CA GLN A 28 29.42 45.35 4.87
C GLN A 28 28.49 44.42 5.65
N LEU A 29 27.19 44.41 5.31
CA LEU A 29 26.19 43.59 5.98
C LEU A 29 26.51 42.09 5.82
N ARG A 30 26.89 41.65 4.61
CA ARG A 30 27.34 40.27 4.35
C ARG A 30 28.57 39.89 5.17
N LYS A 31 29.52 40.81 5.34
CA LYS A 31 30.75 40.56 6.10
C LYS A 31 30.46 40.45 7.60
N LYS A 32 29.56 41.30 8.12
CA LYS A 32 29.16 41.29 9.54
C LYS A 32 28.27 40.09 9.89
N TYR A 33 27.27 39.78 9.07
CA TYR A 33 26.28 38.72 9.28
C TYR A 33 26.46 37.54 8.34
N HIS A 34 27.67 36.96 8.36
CA HIS A 34 28.08 35.94 7.39
C HIS A 34 27.22 34.65 7.48
N GLY A 35 26.83 34.24 8.69
CA GLY A 35 26.04 33.01 8.92
C GLY A 35 24.61 33.14 8.44
N GLU A 36 23.99 34.29 8.71
CA GLU A 36 22.65 34.68 8.25
C GLU A 36 22.64 34.80 6.73
N TYR A 37 23.62 35.49 6.15
CA TYR A 37 23.75 35.62 4.70
C TYR A 37 23.88 34.27 4.00
N SER A 38 24.71 33.39 4.56
CA SER A 38 24.88 32.02 4.02
C SER A 38 23.57 31.23 4.08
N SER A 39 22.82 31.35 5.18
CA SER A 39 21.52 30.70 5.36
C SER A 39 20.45 31.23 4.39
N TRP A 40 20.37 32.55 4.23
CA TRP A 40 19.49 33.22 3.26
C TRP A 40 19.81 32.83 1.82
N ARG A 41 21.10 32.80 1.45
CA ARG A 41 21.54 32.37 0.12
C ARG A 41 21.14 30.92 -0.15
N ASN A 42 21.34 30.04 0.84
CA ASN A 42 20.96 28.63 0.75
C ASN A 42 19.42 28.46 0.67
N MET A 43 18.64 29.29 1.37
CA MET A 43 17.19 29.34 1.23
C MET A 43 16.77 29.64 -0.23
N LYS A 44 17.31 30.70 -0.84
CA LYS A 44 16.99 31.06 -2.23
C LYS A 44 17.36 29.95 -3.22
N TYR A 45 18.50 29.31 -3.01
CA TYR A 45 18.91 28.15 -3.81
C TYR A 45 17.92 26.97 -3.68
N ARG A 46 17.56 26.60 -2.45
CA ARG A 46 16.58 25.53 -2.17
C ARG A 46 15.21 25.84 -2.77
N ALA A 47 14.74 27.08 -2.64
CA ALA A 47 13.48 27.54 -3.20
C ALA A 47 13.45 27.40 -4.73
N LYS A 48 14.54 27.78 -5.40
CA LYS A 48 14.69 27.64 -6.86
C LYS A 48 14.62 26.18 -7.30
N ILE A 49 15.38 25.28 -6.66
CA ILE A 49 15.43 23.87 -7.06
C ILE A 49 14.10 23.17 -6.82
N LYS A 50 13.43 23.47 -5.70
CA LYS A 50 12.17 22.82 -5.31
C LYS A 50 10.93 23.57 -5.80
N ASN A 51 11.10 24.60 -6.64
CA ASN A 51 10.04 25.48 -7.13
C ASN A 51 9.09 25.98 -6.03
N LYS A 52 9.65 26.50 -4.92
CA LYS A 52 8.88 26.98 -3.78
C LYS A 52 8.74 28.51 -3.81
N PRO A 53 7.56 29.06 -3.44
CA PRO A 53 7.39 30.50 -3.33
C PRO A 53 8.26 31.08 -2.21
N ILE A 54 8.71 32.32 -2.41
CA ILE A 54 9.42 33.13 -1.41
C ILE A 54 8.60 34.39 -1.17
N GLY A 55 8.25 34.69 0.08
CA GLY A 55 7.58 35.93 0.48
C GLY A 55 8.44 37.15 0.19
N ALA A 56 7.80 38.27 -0.14
CA ALA A 56 8.49 39.49 -0.58
C ALA A 56 9.55 39.97 0.43
N GLU A 57 9.26 39.82 1.72
CA GLU A 57 10.11 40.24 2.83
C GLU A 57 11.36 39.37 3.03
N LEU A 58 11.47 38.25 2.29
CA LEU A 58 12.61 37.32 2.36
C LEU A 58 13.43 37.32 1.06
N VAL A 59 13.03 38.08 0.04
CA VAL A 59 13.66 38.08 -1.29
C VAL A 59 15.05 38.70 -1.26
N ASP A 60 15.20 39.81 -0.55
CA ASP A 60 16.47 40.51 -0.34
C ASP A 60 17.00 40.30 1.09
N PHE A 61 18.31 40.49 1.27
CA PHE A 61 18.95 40.17 2.54
C PHE A 61 18.66 41.18 3.65
N TYR A 62 18.38 42.44 3.32
CA TYR A 62 18.08 43.48 4.31
C TYR A 62 16.74 43.18 4.98
N SER A 63 15.70 42.96 4.16
CA SER A 63 14.36 42.58 4.64
C SER A 63 14.40 41.25 5.39
N PHE A 64 15.14 40.27 4.88
CA PHE A 64 15.33 38.98 5.54
C PHE A 64 15.89 39.15 6.96
N LEU A 65 16.93 39.98 7.14
CA LEU A 65 17.57 40.17 8.44
C LEU A 65 16.63 40.85 9.44
N LYS A 66 15.78 41.78 8.98
CA LYS A 66 14.77 42.43 9.84
C LYS A 66 13.66 41.47 10.27
N VAL A 67 13.23 40.57 9.38
CA VAL A 67 12.15 39.61 9.66
C VAL A 67 12.65 38.43 10.51
N MET A 68 13.79 37.85 10.13
CA MET A 68 14.31 36.63 10.76
C MET A 68 15.17 36.90 11.98
N GLY A 69 15.72 38.11 12.09
CA GLY A 69 16.69 38.45 13.12
C GLY A 69 17.98 37.63 13.02
N LEU A 70 18.74 37.66 14.12
CA LEU A 70 20.01 36.97 14.23
C LEU A 70 19.81 35.47 14.36
N ARG A 71 20.73 34.71 13.77
CA ARG A 71 20.77 33.28 13.97
C ARG A 71 21.20 32.99 15.42
N PRO A 72 20.46 32.16 16.18
CA PRO A 72 20.77 31.92 17.60
C PRO A 72 22.18 31.37 17.85
N ASN A 73 22.62 30.38 17.06
CA ASN A 73 23.99 29.87 17.08
C ASN A 73 24.36 29.16 15.76
N THR A 74 25.60 28.65 15.66
CA THR A 74 26.14 28.03 14.45
C THR A 74 25.43 26.75 13.99
N GLU A 75 24.80 26.02 14.90
CA GLU A 75 24.08 24.76 14.63
C GLU A 75 22.67 25.00 14.08
N TYR A 76 22.13 26.21 14.21
CA TYR A 76 20.81 26.55 13.69
C TYR A 76 20.92 26.82 12.19
N THR A 77 19.93 26.37 11.45
CA THR A 77 19.78 26.71 10.04
C THR A 77 18.32 27.01 9.73
N LEU A 78 18.07 27.67 8.60
CA LEU A 78 16.73 28.09 8.24
C LEU A 78 15.88 26.88 7.78
N ASP A 79 14.74 26.67 8.42
CA ASP A 79 13.80 25.59 8.14
C ASP A 79 12.38 26.12 7.87
N GLU A 80 11.57 25.31 7.17
CA GLU A 80 10.14 25.53 6.97
C GLU A 80 9.37 24.91 8.14
N ILE A 81 8.43 25.66 8.73
CA ILE A 81 7.59 25.14 9.81
C ILE A 81 6.67 24.05 9.26
N GLU A 82 5.93 24.38 8.20
CA GLU A 82 5.15 23.43 7.42
C GLU A 82 5.81 23.22 6.05
N HIS A 83 6.21 21.97 5.79
CA HIS A 83 6.84 21.60 4.54
C HIS A 83 5.89 21.80 3.35
N GLY A 84 6.38 22.53 2.33
CA GLY A 84 5.70 22.67 1.03
C GLY A 84 4.90 23.96 0.86
N LYS A 85 4.56 24.66 1.95
CA LYS A 85 3.96 26.01 1.88
C LYS A 85 4.93 27.10 1.40
N GLY A 86 6.23 26.79 1.35
CA GLY A 86 7.28 27.68 0.86
C GLY A 86 7.87 28.58 1.93
N TYR A 87 8.77 29.48 1.51
CA TYR A 87 9.48 30.38 2.41
C TYR A 87 8.72 31.69 2.54
N ILE A 88 7.72 31.72 3.41
CA ILE A 88 6.91 32.91 3.70
C ILE A 88 7.04 33.29 5.17
N VAL A 89 6.82 34.56 5.49
CA VAL A 89 6.78 35.04 6.88
C VAL A 89 5.76 34.21 7.66
N GLY A 90 6.15 33.74 8.84
CA GLY A 90 5.33 32.84 9.66
C GLY A 90 5.41 31.36 9.30
N ASN A 91 6.03 30.97 8.17
CA ASN A 91 6.32 29.58 7.82
C ASN A 91 7.82 29.25 7.81
N VAL A 92 8.67 30.17 8.28
CA VAL A 92 10.12 29.97 8.36
C VAL A 92 10.62 30.24 9.77
N ARG A 93 11.59 29.45 10.22
CA ARG A 93 12.23 29.62 11.53
C ARG A 93 13.70 29.24 11.50
N TRP A 94 14.45 29.74 12.46
CA TRP A 94 15.71 29.11 12.84
C TRP A 94 15.40 27.80 13.54
N ALA A 95 15.96 26.69 13.06
CA ALA A 95 15.78 25.38 13.65
C ALA A 95 17.12 24.67 13.81
N ASP A 96 17.26 23.92 14.90
CA ASP A 96 18.36 23.00 15.10
C ASP A 96 18.16 21.68 14.33
N LYS A 97 19.18 20.81 14.34
CA LYS A 97 19.14 19.51 13.67
C LYS A 97 18.02 18.60 14.18
N LEU A 98 17.66 18.69 15.46
CA LEU A 98 16.61 17.85 16.06
C LEU A 98 15.23 18.30 15.59
N GLN A 99 14.97 19.60 15.60
CA GLN A 99 13.72 20.21 15.12
C GLN A 99 13.51 19.96 13.64
N GLN A 100 14.57 20.04 12.82
CA GLN A 100 14.50 19.70 11.40
C GLN A 100 14.21 18.22 11.16
N ALA A 101 14.81 17.33 11.95
CA ALA A 101 14.56 15.89 11.86
C ALA A 101 13.12 15.54 12.24
N GLN A 102 12.56 16.18 13.27
CA GLN A 102 11.16 16.00 13.66
C GLN A 102 10.19 16.46 12.55
N ASN A 103 10.43 17.61 11.94
CA ASN A 103 9.64 18.09 10.80
C ASN A 103 9.68 17.11 9.61
N GLN A 104 10.83 16.49 9.33
CA GLN A 104 10.96 15.47 8.31
C GLN A 104 10.23 14.15 8.66
N GLN A 105 10.26 13.72 9.92
CA GLN A 105 9.53 12.52 10.38
C GLN A 105 8.01 12.66 10.23
N HIS A 106 7.46 13.86 10.40
CA HIS A 106 6.04 14.12 10.20
C HIS A 106 5.62 14.31 8.73
N SER A 107 6.58 14.35 7.79
CA SER A 107 6.29 14.63 6.38
C SER A 107 5.84 13.42 5.56
N ILE A 108 6.21 12.21 5.96
CA ILE A 108 5.81 11.00 5.24
C ILE A 108 4.35 10.73 5.55
N THR A 109 3.51 10.80 4.52
CA THR A 109 2.07 10.52 4.62
C THR A 109 1.76 9.25 3.84
N LEU A 110 0.87 8.43 4.42
CA LEU A 110 0.33 7.25 3.75
C LEU A 110 -1.19 7.38 3.64
N THR A 111 -1.75 6.85 2.57
CA THR A 111 -3.18 6.81 2.32
C THR A 111 -3.68 5.36 2.34
N TYR A 112 -4.64 5.07 3.22
CA TYR A 112 -5.27 3.75 3.30
C TYR A 112 -6.76 3.89 3.58
N ASN A 113 -7.59 3.14 2.85
CA ASN A 113 -9.06 3.21 2.89
C ASN A 113 -9.62 4.65 2.78
N GLY A 114 -9.02 5.48 1.93
CA GLY A 114 -9.46 6.86 1.71
C GLY A 114 -9.07 7.85 2.81
N VAL A 115 -8.28 7.43 3.80
CA VAL A 115 -7.78 8.28 4.89
C VAL A 115 -6.27 8.50 4.72
N THR A 116 -5.84 9.76 4.69
CA THR A 116 -4.41 10.13 4.61
C THR A 116 -3.94 10.65 5.97
N LYS A 117 -2.90 10.03 6.51
CA LYS A 117 -2.30 10.42 7.80
C LYS A 117 -0.76 10.35 7.74
N PRO A 118 -0.04 11.08 8.62
CA PRO A 118 1.39 10.90 8.79
C PRO A 118 1.75 9.47 9.21
N LEU A 119 2.92 9.01 8.77
CA LEU A 119 3.48 7.68 9.08
C LEU A 119 3.53 7.41 10.58
N SER A 120 3.78 8.45 11.40
CA SER A 120 3.80 8.37 12.86
C SER A 120 2.42 8.09 13.47
N GLN A 121 1.35 8.68 12.90
CA GLN A 121 -0.01 8.41 13.35
C GLN A 121 -0.44 7.01 12.94
N TRP A 122 -0.13 6.62 11.71
CA TRP A 122 -0.36 5.26 11.24
C TRP A 122 0.38 4.22 12.09
N ALA A 123 1.63 4.46 12.46
CA ALA A 123 2.42 3.60 13.35
C ALA A 123 1.70 3.36 14.68
N ALA A 124 1.17 4.42 15.29
CA ALA A 124 0.41 4.32 16.53
C ALA A 124 -0.92 3.56 16.35
N GLU A 125 -1.62 3.78 15.23
CA GLU A 125 -2.91 3.18 14.93
C GLU A 125 -2.82 1.68 14.60
N VAL A 126 -1.82 1.27 13.81
CA VAL A 126 -1.59 -0.15 13.47
C VAL A 126 -0.77 -0.90 14.51
N GLY A 127 -0.32 -0.21 15.58
CA GLY A 127 0.47 -0.81 16.67
C GLY A 127 1.86 -1.29 16.24
N MET A 128 2.49 -0.65 15.25
CA MET A 128 3.82 -1.02 14.76
C MET A 128 4.86 0.08 15.03
N PRO A 129 6.14 -0.29 15.24
CA PRO A 129 7.19 0.71 15.37
C PRO A 129 7.30 1.58 14.12
N TYR A 130 7.40 2.90 14.30
CA TYR A 130 7.61 3.85 13.20
C TYR A 130 8.75 3.42 12.27
N GLN A 131 9.86 2.95 12.84
CA GLN A 131 11.03 2.53 12.09
C GLN A 131 10.74 1.36 11.14
N THR A 132 9.81 0.49 11.50
CA THR A 132 9.36 -0.62 10.65
C THR A 132 8.63 -0.10 9.43
N LEU A 133 7.68 0.82 9.63
CA LEU A 133 6.91 1.44 8.56
C LEU A 133 7.84 2.28 7.66
N TYR A 134 8.76 3.02 8.26
CA TYR A 134 9.74 3.85 7.56
C TYR A 134 10.67 2.99 6.67
N LYS A 135 11.15 1.85 7.19
CA LYS A 135 11.97 0.92 6.40
C LYS A 135 11.19 0.35 5.20
N ARG A 136 9.90 0.04 5.36
CA ARG A 136 9.03 -0.41 4.26
C ARG A 136 8.81 0.69 3.22
N TYR A 137 8.57 1.92 3.67
CA TYR A 137 8.51 3.09 2.80
C TYR A 137 9.79 3.29 1.99
N GLN A 138 10.98 3.22 2.62
CA GLN A 138 12.27 3.32 1.92
C GLN A 138 12.51 2.21 0.91
N GLN A 139 11.86 1.05 1.09
CA GLN A 139 11.91 -0.07 0.16
C GLN A 139 10.84 0.04 -0.95
N ASN A 140 10.17 1.19 -1.07
CA ASN A 140 9.10 1.46 -2.04
C ASN A 140 7.94 0.47 -1.97
N TRP A 141 7.55 0.06 -0.76
CA TRP A 141 6.30 -0.67 -0.54
C TRP A 141 5.12 0.29 -0.76
N SER A 142 3.97 -0.23 -1.16
CA SER A 142 2.73 0.56 -1.24
C SER A 142 2.22 0.93 0.15
N ASP A 143 1.42 1.98 0.26
CA ASP A 143 0.86 2.46 1.53
C ASP A 143 0.15 1.33 2.31
N GLU A 144 -0.64 0.52 1.62
CA GLU A 144 -1.31 -0.65 2.20
C GLU A 144 -0.30 -1.70 2.72
N GLU A 145 0.72 -2.03 1.92
CA GLU A 145 1.76 -2.99 2.31
C GLU A 145 2.58 -2.49 3.51
N ILE A 146 2.84 -1.18 3.57
CA ILE A 146 3.57 -0.56 4.68
C ILE A 146 2.78 -0.77 5.99
N LEU A 147 1.46 -0.58 5.94
CA LEU A 147 0.57 -0.70 7.09
C LEU A 147 0.27 -2.13 7.51
N HIS A 148 0.28 -3.10 6.59
CA HIS A 148 -0.04 -4.51 6.91
C HIS A 148 1.19 -5.41 7.04
N GLY A 149 2.35 -4.95 6.59
CA GLY A 149 3.62 -5.66 6.73
C GLY A 149 3.78 -6.90 5.86
N LYS A 150 3.02 -6.98 4.76
CA LYS A 150 3.15 -8.02 3.73
C LYS A 150 3.39 -7.34 2.38
N LYS A 151 4.46 -7.70 1.65
CA LYS A 151 4.62 -7.26 0.25
C LYS A 151 3.55 -7.91 -0.62
N CYS A 152 3.06 -7.22 -1.63
CA CYS A 152 2.20 -7.76 -2.69
C CYS A 152 2.88 -8.93 -3.43
N GLY A 153 4.21 -9.06 -3.36
CA GLY A 153 4.93 -10.24 -3.86
C GLY A 153 4.72 -11.53 -3.03
N ASP A 154 4.37 -11.41 -1.75
CA ASP A 154 4.06 -12.55 -0.87
C ASP A 154 2.55 -12.83 -0.81
N LEU A 155 1.72 -11.88 -1.25
CA LEU A 155 0.28 -12.06 -1.45
C LEU A 155 0.02 -12.56 -2.87
N LYS A 156 0.12 -13.89 -3.01
CA LYS A 156 -0.25 -14.73 -4.17
C LYS A 156 0.78 -14.81 -5.29
N LYS A 157 1.73 -15.74 -5.16
CA LYS A 157 1.88 -16.69 -6.25
C LYS A 157 0.57 -17.47 -6.32
N THR A 158 -0.38 -17.03 -7.15
CA THR A 158 -1.50 -17.90 -7.51
C THR A 158 -0.87 -19.17 -8.04
N ASN A 159 -1.11 -20.28 -7.36
CA ASN A 159 -0.72 -21.57 -7.86
C ASN A 159 -1.36 -21.72 -9.25
N ILE A 160 -0.65 -22.28 -10.23
CA ILE A 160 -1.24 -22.51 -11.56
C ILE A 160 -2.53 -23.36 -11.44
N TRP A 161 -2.58 -24.21 -10.41
CA TRP A 161 -3.71 -25.04 -10.04
C TRP A 161 -4.90 -24.26 -9.45
N ASP A 162 -4.71 -23.03 -8.96
CA ASP A 162 -5.82 -22.18 -8.49
C ASP A 162 -6.78 -21.80 -9.63
N GLN A 163 -6.35 -22.00 -10.88
CA GLN A 163 -7.11 -21.70 -12.09
C GLN A 163 -7.73 -22.95 -12.73
N THR A 164 -7.51 -24.13 -12.15
CA THR A 164 -8.07 -25.39 -12.67
C THR A 164 -9.14 -25.92 -11.73
N PRO A 165 -10.14 -26.69 -12.23
CA PRO A 165 -11.20 -27.22 -11.38
C PRO A 165 -10.82 -28.51 -10.66
N TRP A 166 -9.58 -28.97 -10.81
CA TRP A 166 -9.12 -30.30 -10.40
C TRP A 166 -9.26 -30.54 -8.90
N PRO A 167 -9.37 -31.82 -8.48
CA PRO A 167 -9.37 -32.16 -7.07
C PRO A 167 -7.98 -31.92 -6.46
N GLU A 168 -7.97 -31.41 -5.23
CA GLU A 168 -6.76 -31.04 -4.51
C GLU A 168 -5.82 -32.24 -4.33
N GLY A 169 -4.55 -32.06 -4.67
CA GLY A 169 -3.52 -33.09 -4.61
C GLY A 169 -3.49 -34.05 -5.80
N TYR A 170 -4.39 -33.89 -6.78
CA TYR A 170 -4.43 -34.71 -8.00
C TYR A 170 -4.34 -33.88 -9.29
N GLU A 171 -3.98 -32.60 -9.18
CA GLU A 171 -4.04 -31.63 -10.27
C GLU A 171 -3.18 -32.03 -11.48
N PRO A 172 -1.93 -32.52 -11.31
CA PRO A 172 -1.12 -32.96 -12.45
C PRO A 172 -1.74 -34.16 -13.20
N GLN A 173 -2.25 -35.16 -12.47
CA GLN A 173 -2.82 -36.36 -13.08
C GLN A 173 -4.11 -36.03 -13.85
N TRP A 174 -4.93 -35.12 -13.30
CA TRP A 174 -6.16 -34.67 -13.95
C TRP A 174 -5.91 -33.77 -15.15
N GLU A 175 -4.93 -32.88 -15.08
CA GLU A 175 -4.53 -32.07 -16.23
C GLU A 175 -4.00 -32.96 -17.36
N GLN A 176 -3.17 -33.96 -17.06
CA GLN A 176 -2.71 -34.93 -18.05
C GLN A 176 -3.88 -35.68 -18.68
N ALA A 177 -4.79 -36.22 -17.87
CA ALA A 177 -5.99 -36.91 -18.37
C ALA A 177 -6.86 -36.00 -19.25
N TYR A 178 -6.98 -34.72 -18.91
CA TYR A 178 -7.70 -33.73 -19.71
C TYR A 178 -7.04 -33.53 -21.08
N GLN A 179 -5.71 -33.39 -21.14
CA GLN A 179 -5.00 -33.25 -22.42
C GLN A 179 -5.16 -34.49 -23.32
N GLU A 180 -5.19 -35.69 -22.73
CA GLU A 180 -5.29 -36.95 -23.45
C GLU A 180 -6.73 -37.29 -23.91
N LYS A 181 -7.75 -36.97 -23.09
CA LYS A 181 -9.10 -37.56 -23.21
C LYS A 181 -10.23 -36.54 -23.38
N ARG A 182 -9.94 -35.25 -23.53
CA ARG A 182 -10.98 -34.22 -23.73
C ARG A 182 -11.64 -34.32 -25.10
N GLY A 183 -12.94 -34.02 -25.14
CA GLY A 183 -13.67 -33.80 -26.39
C GLY A 183 -13.27 -32.48 -27.07
N ASN A 184 -13.65 -32.32 -28.34
CA ASN A 184 -13.42 -31.07 -29.05
C ASN A 184 -14.19 -29.91 -28.40
N GLY A 185 -13.49 -28.86 -27.99
CA GLY A 185 -14.07 -27.70 -27.31
C GLY A 185 -14.54 -27.95 -25.87
N GLU A 186 -14.30 -29.13 -25.29
CA GLU A 186 -14.69 -29.45 -23.92
C GLU A 186 -13.88 -28.61 -22.92
N SER A 187 -14.57 -27.93 -22.00
CA SER A 187 -13.92 -27.16 -20.93
C SER A 187 -13.36 -28.07 -19.84
N ARG A 188 -12.38 -27.57 -19.06
CA ARG A 188 -11.86 -28.30 -17.89
C ARG A 188 -12.95 -28.67 -16.87
N PHE A 189 -13.96 -27.81 -16.69
CA PHE A 189 -15.08 -28.07 -15.77
C PHE A 189 -15.99 -29.20 -16.28
N GLU A 190 -16.30 -29.22 -17.58
CA GLU A 190 -17.10 -30.28 -18.20
C GLU A 190 -16.35 -31.62 -18.15
N PHE A 191 -15.06 -31.60 -18.48
CA PHE A 191 -14.20 -32.76 -18.37
C PHE A 191 -14.15 -33.29 -16.93
N TYR A 192 -13.97 -32.40 -15.95
CA TYR A 192 -13.90 -32.81 -14.54
C TYR A 192 -15.15 -33.57 -14.12
N TYR A 193 -16.33 -33.06 -14.48
CA TYR A 193 -17.60 -33.71 -14.16
C TYR A 193 -17.79 -35.04 -14.87
N ARG A 194 -17.58 -35.06 -16.19
CA ARG A 194 -17.73 -36.27 -17.00
C ARG A 194 -16.77 -37.37 -16.53
N HIS A 195 -15.49 -37.04 -16.39
CA HIS A 195 -14.47 -38.01 -16.03
C HIS A 195 -14.65 -38.51 -14.59
N SER A 196 -15.05 -37.65 -13.65
CA SER A 196 -15.40 -38.07 -12.28
C SER A 196 -16.56 -39.06 -12.27
N LYS A 197 -17.59 -38.83 -13.08
CA LYS A 197 -18.72 -39.77 -13.22
C LYS A 197 -18.26 -41.12 -13.75
N THR A 198 -17.45 -41.12 -14.81
CA THR A 198 -16.89 -42.36 -15.37
C THR A 198 -16.08 -43.14 -14.33
N LEU A 199 -15.21 -42.48 -13.56
CA LEU A 199 -14.45 -43.14 -12.49
C LEU A 199 -15.36 -43.73 -11.40
N CYS A 200 -16.40 -42.99 -11.01
CA CYS A 200 -17.40 -43.44 -10.04
C CYS A 200 -18.21 -44.64 -10.55
N GLU A 201 -18.57 -44.68 -11.83
CA GLU A 201 -19.25 -45.81 -12.46
C GLU A 201 -18.33 -47.03 -12.56
N MET A 202 -17.08 -46.84 -12.99
CA MET A 202 -16.09 -47.91 -13.08
C MET A 202 -15.82 -48.57 -11.73
N ILE A 203 -15.71 -47.80 -10.64
CA ILE A 203 -15.48 -48.38 -9.31
C ILE A 203 -16.73 -49.09 -8.78
N LYS A 204 -17.94 -48.62 -9.11
CA LYS A 204 -19.19 -49.33 -8.76
C LYS A 204 -19.27 -50.70 -9.43
N ILE A 205 -18.94 -50.77 -10.73
CA ILE A 205 -18.92 -52.04 -11.48
C ILE A 205 -17.89 -52.99 -10.86
N LYS A 206 -16.68 -52.52 -10.57
CA LYS A 206 -15.66 -53.34 -9.88
C LYS A 206 -16.10 -53.78 -8.49
N GLY A 207 -16.81 -52.92 -7.75
CA GLY A 207 -17.35 -53.24 -6.44
C GLY A 207 -18.36 -54.39 -6.47
N GLN A 208 -19.10 -54.56 -7.57
CA GLN A 208 -20.05 -55.67 -7.74
C GLN A 208 -19.36 -57.04 -7.87
N GLU A 209 -18.05 -57.08 -8.13
CA GLU A 209 -17.25 -58.31 -8.15
C GLU A 209 -17.00 -58.86 -6.72
N TYR A 210 -17.25 -58.05 -5.69
CA TYR A 210 -17.05 -58.40 -4.29
C TYR A 210 -18.39 -58.63 -3.59
N PHE A 211 -18.42 -59.58 -2.66
CA PHE A 211 -19.53 -59.69 -1.70
C PHE A 211 -19.57 -58.44 -0.82
N GLU A 212 -20.77 -57.93 -0.50
CA GLU A 212 -20.95 -56.67 0.27
C GLU A 212 -20.19 -56.68 1.61
N GLU A 213 -20.04 -57.85 2.24
CA GLU A 213 -19.36 -58.04 3.54
C GLU A 213 -17.83 -58.16 3.43
N VAL A 214 -17.27 -58.24 2.21
CA VAL A 214 -15.84 -58.55 1.96
C VAL A 214 -15.19 -57.51 1.03
N MET A 215 -15.78 -56.32 0.91
CA MET A 215 -15.23 -55.23 0.10
C MET A 215 -13.88 -54.77 0.64
N PRO A 216 -12.78 -54.82 -0.16
CA PRO A 216 -11.48 -54.34 0.29
C PRO A 216 -11.53 -52.85 0.66
N GLN A 217 -10.85 -52.47 1.75
CA GLN A 217 -10.81 -51.10 2.26
C GLN A 217 -10.41 -50.07 1.18
N GLN A 218 -9.45 -50.42 0.32
CA GLN A 218 -9.01 -49.56 -0.79
C GLN A 218 -10.13 -49.25 -1.81
N ILE A 219 -11.06 -50.20 -2.04
CA ILE A 219 -12.20 -50.03 -2.92
C ILE A 219 -13.24 -49.11 -2.27
N ILE A 220 -13.46 -49.26 -0.96
CA ILE A 220 -14.35 -48.39 -0.18
C ILE A 220 -13.85 -46.93 -0.24
N GLU A 221 -12.56 -46.72 0.02
CA GLU A 221 -11.92 -45.41 0.00
C GLU A 221 -11.96 -44.75 -1.39
N ARG A 222 -11.66 -45.52 -2.45
CA ARG A 222 -11.78 -45.04 -3.83
C ARG A 222 -13.22 -44.69 -4.19
N THR A 223 -14.18 -45.49 -3.74
CA THR A 223 -15.62 -45.25 -3.98
C THR A 223 -16.08 -43.96 -3.32
N SER A 224 -15.69 -43.73 -2.06
CA SER A 224 -15.98 -42.47 -1.37
C SER A 224 -15.36 -41.28 -2.11
N ARG A 225 -14.07 -41.37 -2.43
CA ARG A 225 -13.33 -40.30 -3.11
C ARG A 225 -13.94 -39.91 -4.45
N TYR A 226 -14.23 -40.88 -5.32
CA TYR A 226 -14.83 -40.58 -6.63
C TYR A 226 -16.25 -40.01 -6.51
N ARG A 227 -17.01 -40.44 -5.49
CA ARG A 227 -18.32 -39.85 -5.20
C ARG A 227 -18.19 -38.38 -4.79
N ASP A 228 -17.19 -38.06 -3.98
CA ASP A 228 -16.92 -36.68 -3.55
C ASP A 228 -16.46 -35.82 -4.74
N TRP A 229 -15.59 -36.34 -5.61
CA TRP A 229 -15.19 -35.64 -6.84
C TRP A 229 -16.36 -35.39 -7.79
N VAL A 230 -17.31 -36.33 -7.94
CA VAL A 230 -18.51 -36.09 -8.75
C VAL A 230 -19.33 -34.93 -8.19
N ARG A 231 -19.47 -34.84 -6.87
CA ARG A 231 -20.20 -33.75 -6.21
C ARG A 231 -19.48 -32.42 -6.38
N ASP A 232 -18.19 -32.37 -6.10
CA ASP A 232 -17.35 -31.17 -6.25
C ASP A 232 -17.34 -30.68 -7.71
N ALA A 233 -17.18 -31.60 -8.67
CA ALA A 233 -17.19 -31.28 -10.08
C ALA A 233 -18.53 -30.72 -10.56
N LEU A 234 -19.66 -31.26 -10.06
CA LEU A 234 -20.99 -30.76 -10.39
C LEU A 234 -21.17 -29.32 -9.89
N LEU A 235 -20.81 -29.05 -8.64
CA LEU A 235 -20.91 -27.72 -8.04
C LEU A 235 -20.08 -26.70 -8.83
N LYS A 236 -18.80 -27.01 -9.07
CA LYS A 236 -17.90 -26.15 -9.84
C LYS A 236 -18.40 -25.91 -11.27
N LEU A 237 -18.94 -26.95 -11.93
CA LEU A 237 -19.51 -26.83 -13.27
C LEU A 237 -20.75 -25.92 -13.30
N GLU A 238 -21.64 -26.05 -12.31
CA GLU A 238 -22.82 -25.19 -12.21
C GLU A 238 -22.44 -23.73 -11.94
N GLU A 239 -21.49 -23.49 -11.04
CA GLU A 239 -20.96 -22.15 -10.77
C GLU A 239 -20.32 -21.53 -12.02
N TRP A 240 -19.52 -22.30 -12.74
CA TRP A 240 -18.92 -21.88 -14.00
C TRP A 240 -20.00 -21.53 -15.04
N ARG A 241 -21.03 -22.36 -15.19
CA ARG A 241 -22.16 -22.08 -16.11
C ARG A 241 -22.92 -20.82 -15.74
N ARG A 242 -23.17 -20.59 -14.44
CA ARG A 242 -23.83 -19.36 -13.95
C ARG A 242 -22.98 -18.13 -14.28
N ARG A 243 -21.67 -18.22 -14.05
CA ARG A 243 -20.70 -17.15 -14.37
C ARG A 243 -20.64 -16.86 -15.87
N GLU A 244 -20.53 -17.88 -16.72
CA GLU A 244 -20.52 -17.71 -18.18
C GLU A 244 -21.84 -17.14 -18.70
N LYS A 245 -22.98 -17.58 -18.17
CA LYS A 245 -24.28 -17.02 -18.52
C LYS A 245 -24.39 -15.55 -18.15
N PHE A 246 -23.82 -15.14 -17.01
CA PHE A 246 -23.75 -13.75 -16.61
C PHE A 246 -22.86 -12.96 -17.58
N ILE A 247 -21.63 -13.42 -17.84
CA ILE A 247 -20.65 -12.72 -18.68
C ILE A 247 -21.15 -12.51 -20.11
N ASN A 248 -21.83 -13.51 -20.68
CA ASN A 248 -22.28 -13.48 -22.07
C ASN A 248 -23.75 -13.01 -22.24
N ARG A 249 -24.36 -12.38 -21.22
CA ARG A 249 -25.74 -11.88 -21.29
C ARG A 249 -25.86 -10.68 -22.23
N GLN A 250 -26.95 -10.60 -23.00
CA GLN A 250 -27.17 -9.51 -23.97
C GLN A 250 -27.22 -8.11 -23.35
N ALA A 251 -27.64 -7.99 -22.08
CA ALA A 251 -27.68 -6.72 -21.36
C ALA A 251 -26.31 -6.28 -20.79
N GLY A 252 -25.26 -7.12 -20.91
CA GLY A 252 -23.93 -6.85 -20.39
C GLY A 252 -23.07 -6.09 -21.40
N ASN A 253 -23.11 -4.76 -21.38
CA ASN A 253 -22.42 -3.91 -22.36
C ASN A 253 -21.05 -3.39 -21.86
N LEU A 254 -20.48 -4.01 -20.83
CA LEU A 254 -19.21 -3.57 -20.21
C LEU A 254 -17.96 -4.30 -20.76
N GLY A 255 -18.15 -5.30 -21.62
CA GLY A 255 -17.10 -6.18 -22.12
C GLY A 255 -16.78 -7.34 -21.17
N LYS A 256 -16.37 -8.49 -21.72
CA LYS A 256 -16.26 -9.78 -20.99
C LYS A 256 -15.39 -9.70 -19.73
N ALA A 257 -14.26 -9.00 -19.78
CA ALA A 257 -13.34 -8.88 -18.65
C ALA A 257 -13.94 -8.06 -17.49
N THR A 258 -14.70 -7.02 -17.81
CA THR A 258 -15.37 -6.17 -16.81
C THR A 258 -16.57 -6.89 -16.21
N GLU A 259 -17.37 -7.57 -17.03
CA GLU A 259 -18.49 -8.40 -16.58
C GLU A 259 -18.04 -9.55 -15.67
N ALA A 260 -16.90 -10.17 -15.99
CA ALA A 260 -16.29 -11.21 -15.16
C ALA A 260 -15.93 -10.69 -13.75
N LYS A 261 -15.28 -9.51 -13.68
CA LYS A 261 -14.95 -8.87 -12.40
C LYS A 261 -16.20 -8.48 -11.62
N LEU A 262 -17.24 -8.00 -12.30
CA LEU A 262 -18.51 -7.64 -11.69
C LEU A 262 -19.20 -8.86 -11.05
N TYR A 263 -19.22 -9.99 -11.74
CA TYR A 263 -19.73 -11.24 -11.18
C TYR A 263 -18.99 -11.63 -9.89
N ASP A 264 -17.66 -11.59 -9.93
CA ASP A 264 -16.81 -11.98 -8.80
C ASP A 264 -17.01 -11.04 -7.57
N ILE A 265 -17.37 -9.77 -7.79
CA ILE A 265 -17.73 -8.82 -6.72
C ILE A 265 -19.11 -9.15 -6.13
N LEU A 266 -20.11 -9.43 -6.98
CA LEU A 266 -21.48 -9.65 -6.55
C LEU A 266 -21.69 -11.00 -5.85
N HIS A 267 -20.97 -12.03 -6.27
CA HIS A 267 -21.18 -13.41 -5.81
C HIS A 267 -20.04 -13.91 -4.90
N GLY A 268 -19.02 -13.09 -4.67
CA GLY A 268 -17.79 -13.48 -3.97
C GLY A 268 -16.92 -14.42 -4.81
N LYS A 269 -15.63 -14.53 -4.46
CA LYS A 269 -14.80 -15.60 -5.02
C LYS A 269 -15.36 -16.95 -4.57
N PRO A 270 -15.38 -17.98 -5.45
CA PRO A 270 -15.78 -19.32 -5.05
C PRO A 270 -14.96 -19.71 -3.82
N LYS A 271 -15.65 -20.06 -2.72
CA LYS A 271 -14.97 -20.58 -1.53
C LYS A 271 -14.42 -21.96 -1.94
N PRO A 272 -13.10 -22.22 -1.81
CA PRO A 272 -12.62 -23.58 -1.93
C PRO A 272 -13.39 -24.43 -0.91
N TYR A 273 -13.73 -25.65 -1.31
CA TYR A 273 -14.37 -26.63 -0.43
C TYR A 273 -13.54 -26.73 0.85
N ILE A 274 -14.15 -26.39 2.00
CA ILE A 274 -13.52 -26.55 3.30
C ILE A 274 -13.49 -28.06 3.57
N GLU A 275 -12.29 -28.62 3.73
CA GLU A 275 -12.07 -30.04 4.03
C GLU A 275 -13.06 -30.56 5.08
N ASN A 276 -13.63 -31.74 4.79
CA ASN A 276 -14.16 -32.62 5.81
C ASN A 276 -12.93 -33.24 6.52
N PRO A 277 -12.83 -33.32 7.87
CA PRO A 277 -11.58 -33.60 8.62
C PRO A 277 -11.04 -35.03 8.53
N LEU A 278 -11.27 -35.73 7.43
CA LEU A 278 -10.84 -37.10 7.20
C LEU A 278 -10.07 -37.19 5.88
N ALA A 279 -8.98 -36.43 5.76
CA ALA A 279 -7.94 -36.75 4.80
C ALA A 279 -7.18 -37.97 5.36
N PRO A 280 -7.24 -39.16 4.74
CA PRO A 280 -6.38 -40.26 5.16
C PRO A 280 -4.93 -39.87 4.85
N ASP A 281 -4.05 -40.23 5.78
CA ASP A 281 -2.62 -39.96 5.74
C ASP A 281 -2.02 -40.15 4.35
N LYS A 282 -1.18 -39.19 3.96
CA LYS A 282 -0.29 -39.31 2.82
C LYS A 282 0.56 -40.57 3.02
N VAL A 283 0.37 -41.56 2.16
CA VAL A 283 1.31 -42.68 1.99
C VAL A 283 1.45 -42.97 0.49
N PRO A 284 2.63 -43.44 0.07
CA PRO A 284 3.53 -42.81 -0.90
C PRO A 284 3.03 -42.82 -2.35
#